data_AF-A0A4S2AIG0-F1
#
_entry.id   AF-A0A4S2AIG0-F1
#
_cell.length_a   1.000
_cell.length_b   1.000
_cell.length_c   1.000
_cell.angle_alpha   90.00
_cell.angle_beta   90.00
_cell.angle_gamma   90.00
#
_symmetry.space_group_name_H-M   'P 1'
#
loop_
_entity.id
_entity.type
_entity.pdbx_description
1 polymer ?
#
loop_
_entity_poly.entity_id
_entity_poly.type
_entity_poly.pdbx_seq_one_letter_code
_entity_poly.pdbx_strand_id
1 'polypeptide(L)'
;MKKRIISAMLITAMAAAMTAGCGTKEEAPATETAAESGTEEAVKLEDDTDAPESEAAGTEKSGDTFTVGFDQDFPPMGFVGEDGEFTGFDLELAAEVAKRLDKEIVYQPIAWDAKDMELESGTIDCIWNGFTMNGREDSYTWSEPYMKNNQVFVVKADAGISTKEDLAGKVVDVQTDSSAEAALKEDEELMNSFGQLVTVADYNTAFMDLESGAVDAIAMDDVVASYQIEQRQVDFVVLDETLAAEEYGVGFKLGNEELRDQVQDALKEMAADGTLAEISDKWFGKDITTIGK
;
A
#
# COMPACT_ATOMS: atom_id res chain seq x y z
N MET A 1 -20.67 37.69 51.68
CA MET A 1 -19.96 38.87 52.23
C MET A 1 -18.47 38.57 52.30
N LYS A 2 -17.60 39.57 52.10
CA LYS A 2 -16.29 39.82 52.76
C LYS A 2 -15.68 38.64 53.56
N LYS A 3 -14.54 38.02 53.15
CA LYS A 3 -13.10 38.35 53.47
C LYS A 3 -12.47 37.16 54.27
N ARG A 4 -11.17 36.77 54.25
CA ARG A 4 -9.92 37.08 53.50
C ARG A 4 -8.92 35.88 53.63
N ILE A 5 -8.18 35.46 52.58
CA ILE A 5 -6.73 35.69 52.22
C ILE A 5 -5.64 35.18 53.23
N ILE A 6 -4.54 34.62 52.66
CA ILE A 6 -3.10 34.53 53.07
C ILE A 6 -2.61 33.05 53.08
N SER A 7 -1.89 32.51 52.07
CA SER A 7 -0.46 32.64 51.65
C SER A 7 0.52 31.77 52.50
N ALA A 8 1.74 31.35 52.09
CA ALA A 8 2.58 31.67 50.91
C ALA A 8 3.74 30.64 50.67
N MET A 9 4.33 30.62 49.46
CA MET A 9 5.79 30.40 49.17
C MET A 9 6.45 29.01 49.46
N LEU A 10 7.62 28.61 48.92
CA LEU A 10 8.57 29.21 47.95
C LEU A 10 9.25 28.15 47.04
N ILE A 11 9.85 28.64 45.95
CA ILE A 11 10.75 28.02 44.94
C ILE A 11 11.99 27.31 45.50
N THR A 12 12.38 26.20 44.87
CA THR A 12 13.80 25.88 44.56
C THR A 12 13.91 25.16 43.22
N ALA A 13 15.00 25.38 42.47
CA ALA A 13 15.34 24.67 41.23
C ALA A 13 16.81 24.23 41.26
N MET A 14 17.15 23.16 40.54
CA MET A 14 18.55 22.77 40.30
C MET A 14 18.68 21.97 39.00
N ALA A 15 19.80 22.16 38.30
CA ALA A 15 20.11 21.51 37.04
C ALA A 15 21.64 21.35 36.86
N ALA A 16 22.01 20.64 35.80
CA ALA A 16 23.33 20.54 35.16
C ALA A 16 24.34 19.46 35.62
N ALA A 17 24.90 18.82 34.59
CA ALA A 17 26.25 18.28 34.43
C ALA A 17 26.69 17.03 35.24
N MET A 18 27.02 15.98 34.48
CA MET A 18 28.21 15.15 34.72
C MET A 18 29.05 15.11 33.44
N THR A 19 30.37 14.96 33.58
CA THR A 19 31.37 15.15 32.51
C THR A 19 32.10 13.86 32.16
N ALA A 20 32.72 13.83 30.98
CA ALA A 20 33.54 12.71 30.51
C ALA A 20 34.79 12.44 31.37
N GLY A 21 35.34 11.22 31.28
CA GLY A 21 36.63 10.85 31.86
C GLY A 21 37.21 9.60 31.19
N CYS A 22 38.46 9.67 30.74
CA CYS A 22 39.14 8.58 30.02
C CYS A 22 40.39 8.08 30.76
N GLY A 23 40.45 6.77 31.01
CA GLY A 23 41.63 5.92 30.77
C GLY A 23 42.82 5.87 31.76
N THR A 24 43.36 4.65 31.90
CA THR A 24 44.78 4.26 31.70
C THR A 24 45.50 3.58 32.88
N LYS A 25 46.11 2.39 32.61
CA LYS A 25 47.15 1.66 33.38
C LYS A 25 46.77 1.13 34.78
N GLU A 26 47.31 0.04 35.33
CA GLU A 26 48.22 -1.07 34.91
C GLU A 26 47.89 -2.31 35.82
N GLU A 27 48.45 -3.53 35.77
CA GLU A 27 49.63 -4.17 35.16
C GLU A 27 49.31 -5.59 34.58
N ALA A 28 50.33 -6.29 34.06
CA ALA A 28 50.36 -7.75 33.81
C ALA A 28 51.74 -8.30 34.25
N PRO A 29 51.93 -9.62 34.49
CA PRO A 29 52.54 -10.44 33.42
C PRO A 29 52.31 -11.98 33.44
N ALA A 30 52.46 -12.59 32.24
CA ALA A 30 53.02 -13.95 31.98
C ALA A 30 52.27 -15.21 32.49
N THR A 31 52.47 -16.44 31.97
CA THR A 31 53.49 -16.97 31.02
C THR A 31 52.92 -18.17 30.20
N GLU A 32 53.41 -18.36 28.96
CA GLU A 32 53.68 -19.60 28.15
C GLU A 32 52.93 -20.96 28.33
N THR A 33 52.88 -21.91 27.38
CA THR A 33 52.96 -21.99 25.88
C THR A 33 52.90 -23.47 25.44
N ALA A 34 52.11 -23.82 24.39
CA ALA A 34 52.17 -25.10 23.61
C ALA A 34 51.95 -26.44 24.40
N ALA A 35 51.84 -27.65 23.84
CA ALA A 35 51.17 -28.22 22.63
C ALA A 35 51.15 -29.78 22.84
N GLU A 36 50.71 -30.70 21.96
CA GLU A 36 50.24 -30.70 20.56
C GLU A 36 49.37 -31.98 20.28
N SER A 37 48.74 -32.05 19.09
CA SER A 37 48.29 -33.22 18.29
C SER A 37 47.90 -34.57 18.93
N GLY A 38 46.70 -35.07 18.59
CA GLY A 38 46.25 -36.46 18.75
C GLY A 38 45.01 -36.74 17.87
N THR A 39 44.88 -37.96 17.31
CA THR A 39 43.92 -38.28 16.24
C THR A 39 42.94 -39.43 16.57
N GLU A 40 41.89 -39.52 15.73
CA GLU A 40 41.01 -40.68 15.44
C GLU A 40 39.65 -40.86 16.19
N GLU A 41 38.72 -41.42 15.40
CA GLU A 41 37.40 -42.02 15.66
C GLU A 41 36.26 -41.23 16.37
N ALA A 42 35.49 -40.53 15.54
CA ALA A 42 34.06 -40.73 15.30
C ALA A 42 33.12 -41.15 16.47
N VAL A 43 32.15 -40.27 16.77
CA VAL A 43 30.81 -40.68 17.24
C VAL A 43 29.77 -40.00 16.34
N LYS A 44 28.83 -40.79 15.81
CA LYS A 44 27.68 -40.29 15.06
C LYS A 44 26.56 -39.95 16.05
N LEU A 45 26.09 -38.71 16.04
CA LEU A 45 24.81 -38.32 16.64
C LEU A 45 24.02 -37.55 15.60
N GLU A 46 22.82 -38.03 15.34
CA GLU A 46 21.81 -37.36 14.53
C GLU A 46 20.97 -36.52 15.49
N ASP A 47 20.72 -35.27 15.13
CA ASP A 47 19.65 -34.45 15.73
C ASP A 47 18.86 -33.83 14.58
N ASP A 48 17.55 -33.78 14.74
CA ASP A 48 16.59 -33.75 13.62
C ASP A 48 15.72 -32.50 13.75
N THR A 49 16.20 -31.39 13.17
CA THR A 49 15.51 -30.09 13.16
C THR A 49 15.37 -29.56 11.75
N ASP A 50 14.43 -30.14 11.00
CA ASP A 50 13.90 -29.54 9.78
C ASP A 50 13.23 -28.20 10.10
N ALA A 51 13.83 -27.13 9.64
CA ALA A 51 13.26 -25.79 9.57
C ALA A 51 13.83 -25.15 8.29
N PRO A 52 13.01 -24.90 7.26
CA PRO A 52 13.53 -24.37 6.01
C PRO A 52 14.02 -22.94 6.20
N GLU A 53 15.35 -22.75 6.07
CA GLU A 53 15.88 -21.41 5.84
C GLU A 53 15.31 -20.89 4.51
N SER A 54 14.72 -19.70 4.56
CA SER A 54 14.23 -19.00 3.37
C SER A 54 15.43 -18.48 2.59
N GLU A 55 16.06 -19.36 1.80
CA GLU A 55 17.05 -18.95 0.81
C GLU A 55 16.35 -18.04 -0.21
N ALA A 56 16.65 -16.74 -0.13
CA ALA A 56 16.28 -15.74 -1.14
C ALA A 56 17.09 -15.97 -2.43
N ALA A 57 16.83 -17.09 -3.09
CA ALA A 57 17.36 -17.41 -4.40
C ALA A 57 16.72 -16.46 -5.41
N GLY A 58 17.49 -15.48 -5.90
CA GLY A 58 17.05 -14.58 -6.96
C GLY A 58 16.74 -15.39 -8.23
N THR A 59 15.47 -15.61 -8.49
CA THR A 59 14.98 -16.34 -9.66
C THR A 59 15.26 -15.52 -10.92
N GLU A 60 16.15 -15.99 -11.80
CA GLU A 60 16.20 -15.44 -13.15
C GLU A 60 14.86 -15.75 -13.83
N LYS A 61 14.03 -14.72 -14.05
CA LYS A 61 12.77 -14.83 -14.79
C LYS A 61 13.04 -15.49 -16.15
N SER A 62 12.37 -16.60 -16.43
CA SER A 62 12.22 -17.03 -17.81
C SER A 62 11.30 -16.05 -18.54
N GLY A 63 11.32 -16.06 -19.88
CA GLY A 63 10.41 -15.22 -20.67
C GLY A 63 8.94 -15.61 -20.55
N ASP A 64 8.63 -16.67 -19.80
CA ASP A 64 7.35 -17.38 -19.81
C ASP A 64 6.37 -16.85 -18.75
N THR A 65 6.81 -16.00 -17.81
CA THR A 65 5.94 -15.42 -16.76
C THR A 65 5.41 -14.02 -17.11
N PHE A 66 4.33 -13.62 -16.44
CA PHE A 66 3.85 -12.23 -16.30
C PHE A 66 3.64 -11.94 -14.82
N THR A 67 4.54 -11.17 -14.20
CA THR A 67 4.48 -10.86 -12.76
C THR A 67 3.81 -9.52 -12.52
N VAL A 68 2.68 -9.52 -11.82
CA VAL A 68 1.84 -8.35 -11.59
C VAL A 68 1.95 -7.90 -10.14
N GLY A 69 2.38 -6.66 -9.92
CA GLY A 69 2.39 -6.01 -8.61
C GLY A 69 1.04 -5.41 -8.26
N PHE A 70 0.55 -5.74 -7.07
CA PHE A 70 -0.72 -5.25 -6.53
C PHE A 70 -0.65 -5.09 -5.00
N ASP A 71 -1.41 -4.14 -4.44
CA ASP A 71 -1.75 -4.16 -3.03
C ASP A 71 -2.87 -5.19 -2.81
N GLN A 72 -2.69 -6.08 -1.83
CA GLN A 72 -3.62 -7.16 -1.48
C GLN A 72 -4.74 -6.72 -0.52
N ASP A 73 -4.72 -5.47 -0.07
CA ASP A 73 -5.70 -4.85 0.82
C ASP A 73 -6.58 -3.82 0.08
N PHE A 74 -6.62 -3.89 -1.27
CA PHE A 74 -7.30 -2.97 -2.20
C PHE A 74 -8.51 -3.59 -2.94
N PRO A 75 -9.55 -4.08 -2.23
CA PRO A 75 -10.74 -4.66 -2.86
C PRO A 75 -11.64 -3.56 -3.48
N PRO A 76 -12.29 -3.80 -4.64
CA PRO A 76 -12.39 -5.07 -5.35
C PRO A 76 -11.33 -5.24 -6.45
N MET A 77 -10.31 -4.38 -6.54
CA MET A 77 -9.36 -4.38 -7.66
C MET A 77 -8.40 -5.57 -7.60
N GLY A 78 -7.75 -5.75 -6.45
CA GLY A 78 -6.92 -6.92 -6.14
C GLY A 78 -6.84 -7.08 -4.63
N PHE A 79 -7.16 -8.28 -4.13
CA PHE A 79 -7.26 -8.54 -2.69
C PHE A 79 -7.24 -10.04 -2.35
N VAL A 80 -7.16 -10.37 -1.06
CA VAL A 80 -7.33 -11.74 -0.54
C VAL A 80 -8.81 -12.08 -0.37
N GLY A 81 -9.29 -13.14 -1.04
CA GLY A 81 -10.68 -13.61 -0.97
C GLY A 81 -11.02 -14.37 0.32
N GLU A 82 -12.31 -14.73 0.51
CA GLU A 82 -12.78 -15.51 1.67
C GLU A 82 -12.15 -16.92 1.77
N ASP A 83 -11.65 -17.45 0.66
CA ASP A 83 -10.92 -18.73 0.56
C ASP A 83 -9.42 -18.60 0.87
N GLY A 84 -8.90 -17.38 0.95
CA GLY A 84 -7.48 -17.07 1.18
C GLY A 84 -6.65 -16.94 -0.11
N GLU A 85 -7.26 -17.05 -1.28
CA GLU A 85 -6.59 -16.90 -2.58
C GLU A 85 -6.64 -15.44 -3.07
N PHE A 86 -5.73 -15.05 -3.97
CA PHE A 86 -5.75 -13.71 -4.57
C PHE A 86 -6.85 -13.59 -5.64
N THR A 87 -7.69 -12.58 -5.52
CA THR A 87 -8.83 -12.32 -6.41
C THR A 87 -9.06 -10.82 -6.61
N GLY A 88 -9.93 -10.44 -7.54
CA GLY A 88 -10.26 -9.05 -7.84
C GLY A 88 -10.39 -8.77 -9.33
N PHE A 89 -10.96 -7.61 -9.65
CA PHE A 89 -11.19 -7.15 -11.01
C PHE A 89 -9.91 -7.08 -11.84
N ASP A 90 -8.87 -6.38 -11.36
CA ASP A 90 -7.61 -6.22 -12.07
C ASP A 90 -6.82 -7.53 -12.18
N LEU A 91 -6.89 -8.39 -11.15
CA LEU A 91 -6.24 -9.70 -11.19
C LEU A 91 -6.89 -10.62 -12.24
N GLU A 92 -8.20 -10.57 -12.40
CA GLU A 92 -8.91 -11.32 -13.45
C GLU A 92 -8.67 -10.75 -14.86
N LEU A 93 -8.53 -9.43 -15.00
CA LEU A 93 -8.05 -8.85 -16.26
C LEU A 93 -6.62 -9.30 -16.59
N ALA A 94 -5.72 -9.26 -15.61
CA ALA A 94 -4.33 -9.67 -15.74
C ALA A 94 -4.18 -11.16 -16.10
N ALA A 95 -5.00 -12.03 -15.51
CA ALA A 95 -5.02 -13.46 -15.82
C ALA A 95 -5.46 -13.74 -17.28
N GLU A 96 -6.48 -13.04 -17.77
CA GLU A 96 -6.93 -13.16 -19.16
C GLU A 96 -5.89 -12.61 -20.14
N VAL A 97 -5.23 -11.49 -19.80
CA VAL A 97 -4.09 -10.96 -20.57
C VAL A 97 -2.92 -11.96 -20.60
N ALA A 98 -2.48 -12.50 -19.46
CA ALA A 98 -1.39 -13.48 -19.42
C ALA A 98 -1.69 -14.71 -20.31
N LYS A 99 -2.93 -15.21 -20.24
CA LYS A 99 -3.45 -16.29 -21.08
C LYS A 99 -3.45 -15.95 -22.58
N ARG A 100 -3.65 -14.69 -22.98
CA ARG A 100 -3.55 -14.24 -24.39
C ARG A 100 -2.10 -14.06 -24.85
N LEU A 101 -1.19 -13.76 -23.93
CA LEU A 101 0.24 -13.64 -24.17
C LEU A 101 1.01 -14.99 -24.07
N ASP A 102 0.31 -16.10 -23.87
CA ASP A 102 0.87 -17.46 -23.64
C ASP A 102 1.87 -17.50 -22.46
N LYS A 103 1.55 -16.75 -21.39
CA LYS A 103 2.38 -16.56 -20.18
C LYS A 103 1.71 -17.12 -18.92
N GLU A 104 2.52 -17.59 -17.98
CA GLU A 104 2.12 -17.93 -16.61
C GLU A 104 1.92 -16.64 -15.79
N ILE A 105 0.71 -16.42 -15.29
CA ILE A 105 0.39 -15.30 -14.40
C ILE A 105 1.01 -15.53 -13.01
N VAL A 106 1.72 -14.52 -12.50
CA VAL A 106 2.27 -14.52 -11.13
C VAL A 106 1.79 -13.27 -10.42
N TYR A 107 0.94 -13.43 -9.41
CA TYR A 107 0.52 -12.33 -8.55
C TYR A 107 1.58 -12.08 -7.47
N GLN A 108 2.13 -10.87 -7.44
CA GLN A 108 3.12 -10.45 -6.46
C GLN A 108 2.49 -9.38 -5.55
N PRO A 109 2.04 -9.73 -4.33
CA PRO A 109 1.60 -8.72 -3.37
C PRO A 109 2.79 -7.84 -2.99
N ILE A 110 2.56 -6.53 -2.90
CA ILE A 110 3.56 -5.52 -2.58
C ILE A 110 3.01 -4.53 -1.56
N ALA A 111 3.89 -3.92 -0.75
CA ALA A 111 3.52 -2.71 -0.03
C ALA A 111 3.39 -1.55 -1.04
N TRP A 112 2.33 -0.75 -0.95
CA TRP A 112 2.04 0.26 -1.98
C TRP A 112 3.10 1.37 -2.07
N ASP A 113 3.80 1.67 -0.98
CA ASP A 113 4.93 2.60 -0.93
C ASP A 113 6.23 2.03 -1.55
N ALA A 114 6.30 0.72 -1.78
CA ALA A 114 7.43 0.03 -2.41
C ALA A 114 7.27 -0.19 -3.93
N LYS A 115 6.09 0.10 -4.51
CA LYS A 115 5.74 -0.26 -5.90
C LYS A 115 6.77 0.18 -6.96
N ASP A 116 7.32 1.38 -6.81
CA ASP A 116 8.35 1.91 -7.72
C ASP A 116 9.67 1.13 -7.63
N MET A 117 10.05 0.71 -6.42
CA MET A 117 11.26 -0.09 -6.20
C MET A 117 11.13 -1.48 -6.81
N GLU A 118 9.98 -2.13 -6.64
CA GLU A 118 9.72 -3.48 -7.16
C GLU A 118 9.58 -3.50 -8.69
N LEU A 119 9.08 -2.40 -9.28
CA LEU A 119 9.04 -2.21 -10.73
C LEU A 119 10.42 -1.87 -11.30
N GLU A 120 11.20 -1.03 -10.61
CA GLU A 120 12.56 -0.68 -11.05
C GLU A 120 13.56 -1.83 -10.90
N SER A 121 13.45 -2.66 -9.86
CA SER A 121 14.24 -3.89 -9.69
C SER A 121 13.91 -4.96 -10.75
N GLY A 122 12.67 -4.94 -11.27
CA GLY A 122 12.12 -5.98 -12.12
C GLY A 122 11.54 -7.18 -11.35
N THR A 123 11.28 -7.04 -10.04
CA THR A 123 10.49 -8.03 -9.27
C THR A 123 9.13 -8.20 -9.94
N ILE A 124 8.46 -7.08 -10.24
CA ILE A 124 7.20 -7.04 -10.99
C ILE A 124 7.45 -6.52 -12.42
N ASP A 125 6.64 -6.98 -13.38
CA ASP A 125 6.71 -6.54 -14.78
C ASP A 125 5.78 -5.33 -15.04
N CYS A 126 4.70 -5.21 -14.25
CA CYS A 126 3.83 -4.03 -14.17
C CYS A 126 3.19 -3.86 -12.79
N ILE A 127 2.66 -2.66 -12.53
CA ILE A 127 1.75 -2.34 -11.44
C ILE A 127 0.33 -2.33 -12.02
N TRP A 128 -0.59 -3.14 -11.45
CA TRP A 128 -1.98 -3.22 -11.92
C TRP A 128 -2.93 -3.49 -10.75
N ASN A 129 -3.33 -2.41 -10.08
CA ASN A 129 -4.21 -2.44 -8.91
C ASN A 129 -4.78 -1.03 -8.68
N GLY A 130 -5.85 -0.68 -9.40
CA GLY A 130 -6.45 0.67 -9.36
C GLY A 130 -5.46 1.80 -9.61
N PHE A 131 -4.47 1.61 -10.49
CA PHE A 131 -3.31 2.50 -10.49
C PHE A 131 -3.55 3.79 -11.28
N THR A 132 -3.77 4.89 -10.53
CA THR A 132 -4.03 6.22 -11.07
C THR A 132 -2.88 6.79 -11.91
N MET A 133 -3.23 7.19 -13.14
CA MET A 133 -2.30 7.78 -14.12
C MET A 133 -2.00 9.26 -13.85
N ASN A 134 -2.92 9.97 -13.20
CA ASN A 134 -2.90 11.43 -13.12
C ASN A 134 -1.83 11.94 -12.15
N GLY A 135 -1.03 12.92 -12.60
CA GLY A 135 0.15 13.40 -11.89
C GLY A 135 1.35 12.43 -11.95
N ARG A 136 1.20 11.31 -12.66
CA ARG A 136 2.19 10.22 -12.81
C ARG A 136 2.48 9.90 -14.30
N GLU A 137 2.01 10.73 -15.24
CA GLU A 137 2.04 10.46 -16.68
C GLU A 137 3.48 10.32 -17.24
N ASP A 138 4.43 11.11 -16.75
CA ASP A 138 5.86 11.06 -17.16
C ASP A 138 6.71 10.05 -16.36
N SER A 139 6.15 9.42 -15.31
CA SER A 139 6.89 8.54 -14.39
C SER A 139 6.96 7.08 -14.84
N TYR A 140 6.00 6.63 -15.65
CA TYR A 140 5.86 5.23 -16.09
C TYR A 140 5.57 5.18 -17.59
N THR A 141 5.75 4.00 -18.21
CA THR A 141 5.16 3.73 -19.51
C THR A 141 3.76 3.18 -19.29
N TRP A 142 2.73 3.88 -19.77
CA TRP A 142 1.33 3.58 -19.47
C TRP A 142 0.58 2.91 -20.62
N SER A 143 -0.44 2.11 -20.28
CA SER A 143 -1.56 1.78 -21.18
C SER A 143 -2.46 3.00 -21.44
N GLU A 144 -3.40 2.85 -22.37
CA GLU A 144 -4.65 3.63 -22.36
C GLU A 144 -5.40 3.37 -21.04
N PRO A 145 -6.15 4.35 -20.50
CA PRO A 145 -6.90 4.17 -19.26
C PRO A 145 -8.00 3.11 -19.45
N TYR A 146 -8.09 2.15 -18.52
CA TYR A 146 -9.06 1.05 -18.59
C TYR A 146 -10.32 1.30 -17.74
N MET A 147 -10.28 2.22 -16.78
CA MET A 147 -11.38 2.59 -15.90
C MET A 147 -11.24 4.06 -15.45
N LYS A 148 -12.35 4.68 -15.05
CA LYS A 148 -12.38 6.00 -14.37
C LYS A 148 -12.82 5.82 -12.92
N ASN A 149 -12.25 6.61 -12.01
CA ASN A 149 -12.59 6.63 -10.59
C ASN A 149 -12.63 8.08 -10.06
N ASN A 150 -12.95 8.26 -8.79
CA ASN A 150 -12.74 9.52 -8.08
C ASN A 150 -12.11 9.24 -6.72
N GLN A 151 -11.20 10.12 -6.30
CA GLN A 151 -10.83 10.22 -4.89
C GLN A 151 -11.97 10.92 -4.13
N VAL A 152 -12.34 10.38 -2.97
CA VAL A 152 -13.46 10.81 -2.14
C VAL A 152 -13.08 10.78 -0.66
N PHE A 153 -13.98 11.24 0.21
CA PHE A 153 -13.86 11.06 1.66
C PHE A 153 -14.92 10.10 2.19
N VAL A 154 -14.53 9.18 3.07
CA VAL A 154 -15.42 8.29 3.81
C VAL A 154 -15.49 8.72 5.27
N VAL A 155 -16.70 8.80 5.83
CA VAL A 155 -16.96 9.19 7.22
C VAL A 155 -18.02 8.29 7.87
N LYS A 156 -18.14 8.33 9.20
CA LYS A 156 -19.30 7.74 9.91
C LYS A 156 -20.58 8.52 9.60
N ALA A 157 -21.68 7.82 9.37
CA ALA A 157 -22.98 8.42 9.04
C ALA A 157 -23.51 9.37 10.14
N ASP A 158 -23.14 9.16 11.40
CA ASP A 158 -23.52 10.00 12.54
C ASP A 158 -22.49 11.09 12.91
N ALA A 159 -21.35 11.18 12.19
CA ALA A 159 -20.27 12.13 12.48
C ALA A 159 -20.67 13.61 12.34
N GLY A 160 -21.74 13.90 11.59
CA GLY A 160 -22.17 15.26 11.28
C GLY A 160 -21.23 16.01 10.33
N ILE A 161 -20.49 15.27 9.50
CA ILE A 161 -19.63 15.77 8.41
C ILE A 161 -20.39 15.53 7.11
N SER A 162 -20.46 16.52 6.21
CA SER A 162 -21.16 16.38 4.92
C SER A 162 -20.50 17.12 3.76
N THR A 163 -19.61 18.09 4.01
CA THR A 163 -18.75 18.71 2.98
C THR A 163 -17.28 18.66 3.37
N LYS A 164 -16.38 19.01 2.45
CA LYS A 164 -14.94 19.14 2.71
C LYS A 164 -14.63 20.14 3.83
N GLU A 165 -15.40 21.22 3.98
CA GLU A 165 -15.17 22.20 5.05
C GLU A 165 -15.49 21.67 6.46
N ASP A 166 -16.35 20.65 6.59
CA ASP A 166 -16.61 19.99 7.88
C ASP A 166 -15.41 19.14 8.37
N LEU A 167 -14.41 18.91 7.51
CA LEU A 167 -13.13 18.29 7.86
C LEU A 167 -12.15 19.27 8.55
N ALA A 168 -12.48 20.57 8.63
CA ALA A 168 -11.63 21.56 9.29
C ALA A 168 -11.45 21.23 10.79
N GLY A 169 -10.19 21.05 11.21
CA GLY A 169 -9.82 20.65 12.57
C GLY A 169 -10.05 19.16 12.90
N LYS A 170 -10.43 18.32 11.92
CA LYS A 170 -10.62 16.87 12.07
C LYS A 170 -9.32 16.07 11.90
N VAL A 171 -9.33 14.81 12.30
CA VAL A 171 -8.27 13.85 11.95
C VAL A 171 -8.68 13.09 10.70
N VAL A 172 -7.91 13.20 9.62
CA VAL A 172 -8.13 12.51 8.35
C VAL A 172 -7.03 11.48 8.14
N ASP A 173 -7.37 10.29 7.66
CA ASP A 173 -6.41 9.23 7.31
C ASP A 173 -6.30 9.03 5.79
N VAL A 174 -5.17 8.51 5.32
CA VAL A 174 -4.91 8.25 3.90
C VAL A 174 -3.82 7.18 3.73
N GLN A 175 -3.87 6.40 2.65
CA GLN A 175 -2.79 5.46 2.34
C GLN A 175 -1.53 6.21 1.86
N THR A 176 -0.37 5.76 2.33
CA THR A 176 0.95 6.31 1.96
C THR A 176 1.25 6.13 0.46
N ASP A 177 1.70 7.19 -0.21
CA ASP A 177 1.93 7.25 -1.67
C ASP A 177 0.74 6.79 -2.55
N SER A 178 -0.47 7.10 -2.10
CA SER A 178 -1.70 7.00 -2.88
C SER A 178 -1.95 8.23 -3.75
N SER A 179 -2.90 8.11 -4.68
CA SER A 179 -3.50 9.24 -5.41
C SER A 179 -4.28 10.18 -4.47
N ALA A 180 -4.94 9.65 -3.44
CA ALA A 180 -5.55 10.44 -2.37
C ALA A 180 -4.54 11.37 -1.68
N GLU A 181 -3.39 10.83 -1.26
CA GLU A 181 -2.34 11.60 -0.58
C GLU A 181 -1.71 12.64 -1.52
N ALA A 182 -1.56 12.32 -2.81
CA ALA A 182 -1.09 13.26 -3.82
C ALA A 182 -2.09 14.42 -4.03
N ALA A 183 -3.38 14.13 -4.18
CA ALA A 183 -4.41 15.15 -4.35
C ALA A 183 -4.54 16.08 -3.12
N LEU A 184 -4.38 15.55 -1.90
CA LEU A 184 -4.29 16.37 -0.68
C LEU A 184 -3.04 17.26 -0.66
N LYS A 185 -1.90 16.81 -1.19
CA LYS A 185 -0.68 17.63 -1.30
C LYS A 185 -0.82 18.75 -2.34
N GLU A 186 -1.66 18.57 -3.37
CA GLU A 186 -1.97 19.63 -4.34
C GLU A 186 -2.97 20.65 -3.80
N ASP A 187 -3.98 20.23 -3.03
CA ASP A 187 -4.91 21.13 -2.31
C ASP A 187 -4.37 21.49 -0.91
N GLU A 188 -3.30 22.31 -0.89
CA GLU A 188 -2.71 22.80 0.37
C GLU A 188 -3.72 23.53 1.27
N GLU A 189 -4.78 24.16 0.73
CA GLU A 189 -5.77 24.87 1.56
C GLU A 189 -6.66 23.87 2.31
N LEU A 190 -7.14 22.82 1.64
CA LEU A 190 -7.89 21.73 2.26
C LEU A 190 -7.02 20.96 3.27
N MET A 191 -5.83 20.51 2.87
CA MET A 191 -4.96 19.70 3.74
C MET A 191 -4.52 20.46 5.00
N ASN A 192 -4.20 21.76 4.90
CA ASN A 192 -3.85 22.58 6.08
C ASN A 192 -5.08 23.00 6.91
N SER A 193 -6.32 22.71 6.46
CA SER A 193 -7.53 22.91 7.27
C SER A 193 -7.71 21.82 8.33
N PHE A 194 -7.18 20.62 8.09
CA PHE A 194 -7.32 19.47 8.99
C PHE A 194 -6.62 19.71 10.33
N GLY A 195 -7.12 19.07 11.39
CA GLY A 195 -6.45 19.04 12.70
C GLY A 195 -5.21 18.15 12.69
N GLN A 196 -5.26 17.07 11.91
CA GLN A 196 -4.13 16.19 11.61
C GLN A 196 -4.43 15.39 10.33
N LEU A 197 -3.42 15.21 9.46
CA LEU A 197 -3.39 14.14 8.48
C LEU A 197 -2.60 12.96 9.08
N VAL A 198 -3.17 11.76 9.00
CA VAL A 198 -2.54 10.46 9.34
C VAL A 198 -2.23 9.76 8.02
N THR A 199 -1.19 8.92 8.03
CA THR A 199 -0.80 8.11 6.87
C THR A 199 -0.62 6.67 7.31
N VAL A 200 -1.36 5.75 6.71
CA VAL A 200 -1.28 4.30 6.96
C VAL A 200 -0.67 3.55 5.78
N ALA A 201 -0.36 2.27 5.97
CA ALA A 201 0.18 1.40 4.91
C ALA A 201 -0.92 0.88 3.97
N ASP A 202 -2.12 0.65 4.50
CA ASP A 202 -3.21 -0.06 3.84
C ASP A 202 -4.58 0.52 4.26
N TYR A 203 -5.59 0.41 3.40
CA TYR A 203 -6.93 0.91 3.71
C TYR A 203 -7.68 0.04 4.74
N ASN A 204 -7.31 -1.22 4.94
CA ASN A 204 -7.94 -2.06 5.96
C ASN A 204 -7.67 -1.52 7.39
N THR A 205 -6.48 -0.96 7.62
CA THR A 205 -6.10 -0.17 8.80
C THR A 205 -6.90 1.13 8.88
N ALA A 206 -7.01 1.91 7.79
CA ALA A 206 -7.79 3.15 7.78
C ALA A 206 -9.26 2.93 8.20
N PHE A 207 -9.88 1.84 7.72
CA PHE A 207 -11.24 1.47 8.14
C PHE A 207 -11.34 1.06 9.62
N MET A 208 -10.31 0.43 10.21
CA MET A 208 -10.29 0.12 11.65
C MET A 208 -10.10 1.39 12.50
N ASP A 209 -9.30 2.35 12.04
CA ASP A 209 -9.10 3.63 12.73
C ASP A 209 -10.34 4.53 12.62
N LEU A 210 -11.05 4.51 11.48
CA LEU A 210 -12.37 5.14 11.36
C LEU A 210 -13.41 4.44 12.23
N GLU A 211 -13.48 3.10 12.24
CA GLU A 211 -14.43 2.33 13.07
C GLU A 211 -14.22 2.60 14.57
N SER A 212 -12.98 2.54 15.05
CA SER A 212 -12.65 2.84 16.44
C SER A 212 -12.85 4.32 16.81
N GLY A 213 -12.82 5.22 15.82
CA GLY A 213 -12.87 6.67 16.04
C GLY A 213 -11.51 7.25 16.46
N ALA A 214 -10.41 6.62 16.04
CA ALA A 214 -9.09 7.22 16.07
C ALA A 214 -8.99 8.36 15.03
N VAL A 215 -9.71 8.24 13.92
CA VAL A 215 -9.86 9.29 12.89
C VAL A 215 -11.34 9.62 12.63
N ASP A 216 -11.60 10.80 12.07
CA ASP A 216 -12.93 11.29 11.68
C ASP A 216 -13.31 10.88 10.25
N ALA A 217 -12.31 10.75 9.36
CA ALA A 217 -12.49 10.52 7.92
C ALA A 217 -11.31 9.76 7.29
N ILE A 218 -11.55 9.11 6.15
CA ILE A 218 -10.53 8.49 5.29
C ILE A 218 -10.60 9.18 3.91
N ALA A 219 -9.46 9.59 3.33
CA ALA A 219 -9.36 9.98 1.93
C ALA A 219 -8.95 8.77 1.08
N MET A 220 -9.75 8.40 0.08
CA MET A 220 -9.56 7.16 -0.69
C MET A 220 -10.40 7.08 -1.97
N ASP A 221 -10.13 6.07 -2.78
CA ASP A 221 -10.81 5.71 -4.03
C ASP A 221 -12.29 5.32 -3.85
N ASP A 222 -13.20 5.94 -4.62
CA ASP A 222 -14.66 5.72 -4.59
C ASP A 222 -15.07 4.25 -4.80
N VAL A 223 -14.43 3.54 -5.74
CA VAL A 223 -14.70 2.11 -5.96
C VAL A 223 -14.34 1.24 -4.75
N VAL A 224 -13.23 1.54 -4.08
CA VAL A 224 -12.76 0.81 -2.88
C VAL A 224 -13.64 1.16 -1.68
N ALA A 225 -13.97 2.45 -1.53
CA ALA A 225 -14.86 2.95 -0.49
C ALA A 225 -16.24 2.29 -0.57
N SER A 226 -16.88 2.35 -1.74
CA SER A 226 -18.19 1.76 -1.98
C SER A 226 -18.23 0.27 -1.67
N TYR A 227 -17.22 -0.50 -2.13
CA TYR A 227 -17.14 -1.93 -1.88
C TYR A 227 -16.89 -2.27 -0.40
N GLN A 228 -15.93 -1.60 0.24
CA GLN A 228 -15.60 -1.83 1.66
C GLN A 228 -16.78 -1.52 2.58
N ILE A 229 -17.54 -0.45 2.32
CA ILE A 229 -18.75 -0.11 3.10
C ILE A 229 -19.81 -1.21 2.94
N GLU A 230 -20.06 -1.70 1.73
CA GLU A 230 -21.03 -2.77 1.48
C GLU A 230 -20.63 -4.09 2.16
N GLN A 231 -19.38 -4.56 1.99
CA GLN A 231 -18.94 -5.85 2.57
C GLN A 231 -18.90 -5.81 4.10
N ARG A 232 -18.37 -4.72 4.69
CA ARG A 232 -18.24 -4.57 6.15
C ARG A 232 -19.59 -4.35 6.85
N GLN A 233 -20.64 -3.98 6.11
CA GLN A 233 -21.99 -3.69 6.66
C GLN A 233 -21.96 -2.60 7.76
N VAL A 234 -21.11 -1.60 7.56
CA VAL A 234 -20.85 -0.49 8.50
C VAL A 234 -21.70 0.73 8.17
N ASP A 235 -22.06 1.52 9.19
CA ASP A 235 -22.83 2.76 9.05
C ASP A 235 -21.91 3.95 8.67
N PHE A 236 -21.19 3.78 7.56
CA PHE A 236 -20.30 4.78 6.97
C PHE A 236 -20.89 5.30 5.65
N VAL A 237 -20.50 6.51 5.26
CA VAL A 237 -20.94 7.16 4.01
C VAL A 237 -19.77 7.78 3.28
N VAL A 238 -19.83 7.75 1.95
CA VAL A 238 -19.00 8.56 1.06
C VAL A 238 -19.59 9.98 1.01
N LEU A 239 -18.77 11.02 1.04
CA LEU A 239 -19.22 12.40 0.83
C LEU A 239 -19.53 12.66 -0.66
N ASP A 240 -20.59 13.42 -0.94
CA ASP A 240 -20.98 13.84 -2.31
C ASP A 240 -19.88 14.66 -3.04
N GLU A 241 -18.89 15.17 -2.30
CA GLU A 241 -17.81 16.02 -2.82
C GLU A 241 -16.52 15.23 -3.09
N THR A 242 -16.26 14.93 -4.36
CA THR A 242 -14.99 14.31 -4.81
C THR A 242 -13.77 15.17 -4.45
N LEU A 243 -12.73 14.56 -3.89
CA LEU A 243 -11.41 15.15 -3.71
C LEU A 243 -10.78 15.46 -5.07
N ALA A 244 -10.67 14.45 -5.94
CA ALA A 244 -10.18 14.54 -7.32
C ALA A 244 -10.90 13.52 -8.22
N ALA A 245 -10.87 13.73 -9.53
CA ALA A 245 -11.33 12.74 -10.52
C ALA A 245 -10.12 12.15 -11.25
N GLU A 246 -10.14 10.85 -11.54
CA GLU A 246 -8.94 10.15 -12.03
C GLU A 246 -9.23 9.02 -13.03
N GLU A 247 -8.18 8.58 -13.71
CA GLU A 247 -8.21 7.46 -14.65
C GLU A 247 -7.15 6.41 -14.26
N TYR A 248 -7.56 5.14 -14.22
CA TYR A 248 -6.68 4.02 -13.93
C TYR A 248 -6.05 3.45 -15.20
N GLY A 249 -4.75 3.15 -15.14
CA GLY A 249 -3.98 2.51 -16.20
C GLY A 249 -3.11 1.37 -15.67
N VAL A 250 -2.52 0.61 -16.59
CA VAL A 250 -1.49 -0.39 -16.24
C VAL A 250 -0.12 0.31 -16.33
N GLY A 251 0.61 0.33 -15.21
CA GLY A 251 1.89 1.03 -15.10
C GLY A 251 3.06 0.09 -15.38
N PHE A 252 3.81 0.35 -16.44
CA PHE A 252 5.02 -0.40 -16.81
C PHE A 252 6.27 0.43 -16.53
N LYS A 253 7.40 -0.25 -16.32
CA LYS A 253 8.72 0.39 -16.16
C LYS A 253 8.98 1.38 -17.30
N LEU A 254 9.45 2.59 -16.98
CA LEU A 254 9.61 3.67 -17.96
C LEU A 254 10.54 3.26 -19.11
N GLY A 255 10.01 3.29 -20.32
CA GLY A 255 10.66 2.82 -21.56
C GLY A 255 10.32 1.39 -21.99
N ASN A 256 9.54 0.64 -21.20
CA ASN A 256 9.08 -0.72 -21.56
C ASN A 256 7.85 -0.67 -22.49
N GLU A 257 8.01 -0.07 -23.66
CA GLU A 257 6.93 0.05 -24.66
C GLU A 257 6.49 -1.31 -25.20
N GLU A 258 7.40 -2.29 -25.30
CA GLU A 258 7.11 -3.62 -25.85
C GLU A 258 6.10 -4.41 -25.01
N LEU A 259 6.28 -4.49 -23.68
CA LEU A 259 5.31 -5.16 -22.82
C LEU A 259 4.00 -4.37 -22.71
N ARG A 260 4.07 -3.03 -22.69
CA ARG A 260 2.88 -2.18 -22.70
C ARG A 260 2.03 -2.45 -23.95
N ASP A 261 2.63 -2.44 -25.13
CA ASP A 261 1.93 -2.70 -26.40
C ASP A 261 1.28 -4.09 -26.40
N GLN A 262 1.97 -5.12 -25.91
CA GLN A 262 1.42 -6.47 -25.77
C GLN A 262 0.18 -6.53 -24.86
N VAL A 263 0.24 -5.94 -23.66
CA VAL A 263 -0.91 -5.89 -22.74
C VAL A 263 -2.04 -5.01 -23.30
N GLN A 264 -1.68 -3.92 -23.97
CA GLN A 264 -2.64 -3.00 -24.58
C GLN A 264 -3.45 -3.64 -25.71
N ASP A 265 -2.80 -4.42 -26.58
CA ASP A 265 -3.49 -5.13 -27.65
C ASP A 265 -4.36 -6.25 -27.08
N ALA A 266 -3.90 -6.99 -26.07
CA ALA A 266 -4.71 -7.99 -25.37
C ALA A 266 -5.98 -7.36 -24.74
N LEU A 267 -5.86 -6.21 -24.06
CA LEU A 267 -7.00 -5.45 -23.53
C LEU A 267 -7.98 -4.99 -24.64
N LYS A 268 -7.45 -4.61 -25.82
CA LYS A 268 -8.28 -4.22 -26.98
C LYS A 268 -9.00 -5.42 -27.61
N GLU A 269 -8.38 -6.61 -27.63
CA GLU A 269 -9.07 -7.83 -28.02
C GLU A 269 -10.18 -8.20 -27.03
N MET A 270 -9.91 -8.13 -25.72
CA MET A 270 -10.91 -8.38 -24.66
C MET A 270 -12.09 -7.40 -24.74
N ALA A 271 -11.85 -6.14 -25.12
CA ALA A 271 -12.91 -5.16 -25.40
C ALA A 271 -13.70 -5.50 -26.68
N ALA A 272 -13.03 -6.02 -27.72
CA ALA A 272 -13.63 -6.33 -29.01
C ALA A 272 -14.44 -7.65 -29.04
N ASP A 273 -14.07 -8.64 -28.21
CA ASP A 273 -14.79 -9.91 -28.07
C ASP A 273 -15.82 -9.93 -26.93
N GLY A 274 -15.73 -8.97 -26.00
CA GLY A 274 -16.67 -8.77 -24.89
C GLY A 274 -16.16 -9.25 -23.53
N THR A 275 -15.04 -9.97 -23.47
CA THR A 275 -14.48 -10.51 -22.21
C THR A 275 -14.22 -9.41 -21.16
N LEU A 276 -13.77 -8.22 -21.59
CA LEU A 276 -13.54 -7.07 -20.70
C LEU A 276 -14.85 -6.61 -20.02
N ALA A 277 -15.96 -6.61 -20.78
CA ALA A 277 -17.27 -6.25 -20.27
C ALA A 277 -17.84 -7.34 -19.36
N GLU A 278 -17.67 -8.64 -19.69
CA GLU A 278 -18.13 -9.75 -18.84
C GLU A 278 -17.44 -9.76 -17.46
N ILE A 279 -16.13 -9.46 -17.40
CA ILE A 279 -15.39 -9.34 -16.14
C ILE A 279 -15.88 -8.09 -15.37
N SER A 280 -16.12 -6.96 -16.04
CA SER A 280 -16.61 -5.74 -15.38
C SER A 280 -18.06 -5.87 -14.85
N ASP A 281 -18.96 -6.50 -15.63
CA ASP A 281 -20.32 -6.83 -15.19
C ASP A 281 -20.32 -7.75 -13.98
N LYS A 282 -19.38 -8.71 -13.88
CA LYS A 282 -19.23 -9.60 -12.71
C LYS A 282 -18.90 -8.83 -11.43
N TRP A 283 -17.96 -7.88 -11.49
CA TRP A 283 -17.46 -7.17 -10.31
C TRP A 283 -18.30 -5.94 -9.92
N PHE A 284 -18.96 -5.29 -10.87
CA PHE A 284 -19.66 -4.00 -10.65
C PHE A 284 -21.14 -4.00 -11.06
N GLY A 285 -21.67 -5.11 -11.58
CA GLY A 285 -23.05 -5.23 -12.07
C GLY A 285 -23.35 -4.40 -13.33
N LYS A 286 -22.32 -3.79 -13.92
CA LYS A 286 -22.32 -2.96 -15.13
C LYS A 286 -20.88 -2.84 -15.65
N ASP A 287 -20.71 -2.84 -16.96
CA ASP A 287 -19.42 -2.56 -17.60
C ASP A 287 -19.00 -1.08 -17.45
N ILE A 288 -18.07 -0.82 -16.53
CA ILE A 288 -17.50 0.52 -16.25
C ILE A 288 -16.20 0.83 -17.00
N THR A 289 -15.74 -0.07 -17.87
CA THR A 289 -14.43 0.06 -18.53
C THR A 289 -14.41 1.14 -19.60
N THR A 290 -13.22 1.58 -20.03
CA THR A 290 -13.04 2.64 -21.05
C THR A 290 -12.38 2.19 -22.35
N ILE A 291 -11.72 1.02 -22.38
CA ILE A 291 -11.09 0.52 -23.63
C ILE A 291 -12.16 0.22 -24.68
N GLY A 292 -11.98 0.78 -25.89
CA GLY A 292 -12.84 0.52 -27.05
C GLY A 292 -14.17 1.28 -27.11
N LYS A 293 -14.35 2.35 -26.33
CA LYS A 293 -15.60 3.13 -26.23
C LYS A 293 -15.47 4.59 -26.68
#